data_AF-A0A183BRS5-F1
#
_entry.id   AF-A0A183BRS5-F1
#
_cell.length_a   1.000
_cell.length_b   1.000
_cell.length_c   1.000
_cell.angle_alpha   90.00
_cell.angle_beta   90.00
_cell.angle_gamma   90.00
#
_symmetry.space_group_name_H-M   'P 1'
#
loop_
_entity.id
_entity.type
_entity.pdbx_description
1 polymer ?
#
loop_
_entity_poly.entity_id
_entity_poly.type
_entity_poly.pdbx_seq_one_letter_code
_entity_poly.pdbx_strand_id
1 'polypeptide(L)'
;MNNEAEQFEHEQQQQQLCGEYEMYTLARFLFLSLSSVLALFGAGANLALFVLFSSRVSLERANTPATLYPRVLALLDASICAGYILLFGADAAVIYLRIRPLFLLYHLYIVPAFVLSRICQLAIPYMLIFATLERLVWISSGKMRNSLLRRMYSVRGRQITVGFTLGTCALLRLPTYWATTVHEYPQIRRRLRLFEVRDRNSFPTTPAALPPAKILLLSSLSHNGVPVHPLQFQRFLRSEEVDDGSVVVLYDVQSSQQLWAHYALWIFRLFGLDNSLLLMGGPNWTVNGTSLITLLKGLNVPPNVSPPGHSPVGIFQAQWRAEFIATFDDVLANFEGDNAASANAADIVDAQTEKEFDGRAPSVPGPASSASGAIFGHIRGAKSVPVETLGGLSPEGQRTLFHAQFGLSPARPIIVYDGFSSHRAAFVWTAAATREFQRGIDFGAWRAAFVWTALRRANFSAELYFGAWPEWLVRAPDHLKVIPDN
;
A
#
# COMPACT_ATOMS: atom_id res chain seq x y z
N MET A 1 -17.14 15.03 35.43
CA MET A 1 -17.62 13.63 35.53
C MET A 1 -18.55 13.24 34.38
N ASN A 2 -19.81 13.71 34.26
CA ASN A 2 -20.66 13.32 33.10
C ASN A 2 -20.19 13.94 31.77
N ASN A 3 -19.74 15.19 31.78
CA ASN A 3 -19.24 15.85 30.55
C ASN A 3 -17.90 15.30 30.05
N GLU A 4 -17.05 14.77 30.94
CA GLU A 4 -15.76 14.19 30.54
C GLU A 4 -15.92 12.79 29.96
N ALA A 5 -16.91 12.01 30.43
CA ALA A 5 -17.25 10.72 29.86
C ALA A 5 -17.92 10.86 28.48
N GLU A 6 -18.82 11.83 28.31
CA GLU A 6 -19.42 12.15 27.01
C GLU A 6 -18.39 12.73 26.03
N GLN A 7 -17.42 13.54 26.49
CA GLN A 7 -16.30 13.98 25.66
C GLN A 7 -15.36 12.84 25.29
N PHE A 8 -15.08 11.90 26.20
CA PHE A 8 -14.28 10.70 25.88
C PHE A 8 -14.99 9.77 24.89
N GLU A 9 -16.30 9.59 25.01
CA GLU A 9 -17.09 8.81 24.04
C GLU A 9 -17.17 9.51 22.68
N HIS A 10 -17.30 10.84 22.64
CA HIS A 10 -17.25 11.61 21.39
C HIS A 10 -15.85 11.59 20.73
N GLU A 11 -14.77 11.67 21.52
CA GLU A 11 -13.39 11.55 21.04
C GLU A 11 -13.10 10.14 20.51
N GLN A 12 -13.60 9.09 21.16
CA GLN A 12 -13.49 7.70 20.68
C GLN A 12 -14.33 7.45 19.42
N GLN A 13 -15.55 8.03 19.34
CA GLN A 13 -16.37 7.96 18.13
C GLN A 13 -15.75 8.72 16.94
N GLN A 14 -15.04 9.82 17.18
CA GLN A 14 -14.32 10.54 16.12
C GLN A 14 -13.01 9.87 15.67
N GLN A 15 -12.30 9.16 16.57
CA GLN A 15 -11.16 8.32 16.18
C GLN A 15 -11.57 7.13 15.31
N GLN A 16 -12.81 6.66 15.43
CA GLN A 16 -13.34 5.53 14.66
C GLN A 16 -13.81 5.87 13.22
N LEU A 17 -13.57 7.07 12.70
CA LEU A 17 -14.13 7.48 11.40
C LEU A 17 -13.47 6.82 10.16
N CYS A 18 -12.30 6.21 10.33
CA CYS A 18 -11.78 5.18 9.43
C CYS A 18 -11.74 3.90 10.25
N GLY A 19 -12.62 2.94 9.97
CA GLY A 19 -12.49 1.62 10.59
C GLY A 19 -11.08 1.11 10.33
N GLU A 20 -10.24 1.02 11.37
CA GLU A 20 -9.01 0.25 11.29
C GLU A 20 -9.44 -1.18 11.01
N TYR A 21 -9.35 -1.58 9.75
CA TYR A 21 -9.51 -2.96 9.36
C TYR A 21 -8.16 -3.63 9.49
N GLU A 22 -8.14 -4.80 10.10
CA GLU A 22 -6.92 -5.57 10.30
C GLU A 22 -6.34 -5.95 8.92
N MET A 23 -5.18 -5.38 8.59
CA MET A 23 -4.47 -5.71 7.36
C MET A 23 -3.92 -7.14 7.44
N TYR A 24 -4.12 -7.91 6.38
CA TYR A 24 -3.62 -9.29 6.31
C TYR A 24 -2.18 -9.30 5.81
N THR A 25 -1.27 -9.81 6.64
CA THR A 25 0.10 -10.12 6.21
C THR A 25 0.11 -11.34 5.28
N LEU A 26 1.16 -11.47 4.46
CA LEU A 26 1.35 -12.66 3.60
C LEU A 26 1.27 -13.96 4.41
N ALA A 27 1.92 -14.00 5.58
CA ALA A 27 1.93 -15.18 6.44
C ALA A 27 0.52 -15.57 6.92
N ARG A 28 -0.28 -14.59 7.36
CA ARG A 28 -1.66 -14.82 7.80
C ARG A 28 -2.55 -15.27 6.63
N PHE A 29 -2.39 -14.65 5.46
CA PHE A 29 -3.11 -15.02 4.24
C PHE A 29 -2.83 -16.47 3.83
N LEU A 30 -1.56 -16.89 3.81
CA LEU A 30 -1.17 -18.26 3.50
C LEU A 30 -1.73 -19.27 4.50
N PHE A 31 -1.63 -18.97 5.81
CA PHE A 31 -2.14 -19.84 6.86
C PHE A 31 -3.65 -20.07 6.75
N LEU A 32 -4.42 -19.00 6.54
CA LEU A 32 -5.88 -19.09 6.43
C LEU A 32 -6.33 -19.73 5.12
N SER A 33 -5.58 -19.53 4.05
CA SER A 33 -5.81 -20.18 2.76
C SER A 33 -5.57 -21.69 2.85
N LEU A 34 -4.45 -22.13 3.46
CA LEU A 34 -4.17 -23.54 3.70
C LEU A 34 -5.25 -24.18 4.60
N SER A 35 -5.64 -23.49 5.67
CA SER A 35 -6.70 -23.95 6.57
C SER A 35 -8.06 -24.05 5.87
N SER A 36 -8.35 -23.17 4.92
CA SER A 36 -9.58 -23.23 4.11
C SER A 36 -9.60 -24.42 3.16
N VAL A 37 -8.44 -24.80 2.60
CA VAL A 37 -8.29 -26.04 1.81
C VAL A 37 -8.55 -27.28 2.69
N LEU A 38 -8.01 -27.31 3.90
CA LEU A 38 -8.30 -28.39 4.87
C LEU A 38 -9.79 -28.44 5.24
N ALA A 39 -10.42 -27.28 5.46
CA ALA A 39 -11.84 -27.18 5.72
C ALA A 39 -12.68 -27.68 4.53
N LEU A 40 -12.25 -27.48 3.29
CA LEU A 40 -12.93 -27.99 2.10
C LEU A 40 -12.93 -29.53 2.08
N PHE A 41 -11.78 -30.15 2.36
CA PHE A 41 -11.68 -31.61 2.52
C PHE A 41 -12.55 -32.11 3.68
N GLY A 42 -12.52 -31.41 4.82
CA GLY A 42 -13.36 -31.71 5.97
C GLY A 42 -14.86 -31.65 5.68
N ALA A 43 -15.31 -30.63 4.93
CA ALA A 43 -16.69 -30.50 4.49
C ALA A 43 -17.09 -31.67 3.58
N GLY A 44 -16.25 -32.01 2.60
CA GLY A 44 -16.48 -33.14 1.68
C GLY A 44 -16.56 -34.48 2.41
N ALA A 45 -15.64 -34.75 3.34
CA ALA A 45 -15.63 -35.98 4.13
C ALA A 45 -16.88 -36.11 5.01
N ASN A 46 -17.28 -35.02 5.68
CA ASN A 46 -18.48 -35.01 6.51
C ASN A 46 -19.77 -35.15 5.68
N LEU A 47 -19.82 -34.59 4.48
CA LEU A 47 -20.94 -34.79 3.56
C LEU A 47 -21.02 -36.24 3.08
N ALA A 48 -19.88 -36.88 2.81
CA ALA A 48 -19.83 -38.30 2.49
C ALA A 48 -20.32 -39.18 3.66
N LEU A 49 -19.94 -38.85 4.90
CA LEU A 49 -20.46 -39.50 6.11
C LEU A 49 -21.98 -39.31 6.24
N PHE A 50 -22.49 -38.11 5.97
CA PHE A 50 -23.93 -37.84 5.97
C PHE A 50 -24.69 -38.71 4.96
N VAL A 51 -24.16 -38.85 3.74
CA VAL A 51 -24.74 -39.72 2.71
C VAL A 51 -24.68 -41.19 3.14
N LEU A 52 -23.56 -41.64 3.69
CA LEU A 52 -23.37 -43.01 4.16
C LEU A 52 -24.37 -43.38 5.28
N PHE A 53 -24.56 -42.49 6.26
CA PHE A 53 -25.53 -42.68 7.35
C PHE A 53 -26.99 -42.54 6.90
N SER A 54 -27.23 -41.91 5.75
CA SER A 54 -28.55 -41.76 5.14
C SER A 54 -28.90 -42.88 4.15
N SER A 55 -27.91 -43.67 3.71
CA SER A 55 -28.10 -44.74 2.74
C SER A 55 -28.91 -45.91 3.29
N ARG A 56 -29.77 -46.51 2.45
CA ARG A 56 -30.62 -47.66 2.82
C ARG A 56 -29.82 -48.89 3.24
N VAL A 57 -28.61 -49.05 2.70
CA VAL A 57 -27.68 -50.14 3.01
C VAL A 57 -27.24 -50.13 4.48
N SER A 58 -27.06 -48.94 5.08
CA SER A 58 -26.76 -48.80 6.52
C SER A 58 -27.98 -49.07 7.41
N LEU A 59 -29.20 -48.92 6.89
CA LEU A 59 -30.46 -49.18 7.60
C LEU A 59 -30.85 -50.67 7.62
N GLU A 60 -30.43 -51.47 6.62
CA GLU A 60 -30.83 -52.87 6.47
C GLU A 60 -29.91 -53.90 7.16
N ARG A 61 -28.71 -53.51 7.63
CA ARG A 61 -27.87 -54.42 8.44
C ARG A 61 -28.42 -54.53 9.86
N ALA A 62 -28.93 -55.71 10.21
CA ALA A 62 -29.60 -56.05 11.48
C ALA A 62 -28.83 -55.80 12.79
N ASN A 63 -27.57 -55.31 12.76
CA ASN A 63 -26.71 -55.13 13.93
C ASN A 63 -26.10 -53.71 14.06
N THR A 64 -26.52 -52.72 13.26
CA THR A 64 -25.99 -51.36 13.38
C THR A 64 -26.80 -50.52 14.36
N PRO A 65 -26.15 -49.78 15.28
CA PRO A 65 -26.86 -48.83 16.13
C PRO A 65 -27.49 -47.74 15.26
N ALA A 66 -28.58 -47.21 15.77
CA ALA A 66 -29.19 -45.97 15.36
C ALA A 66 -28.24 -44.91 14.76
N THR A 67 -28.47 -44.51 13.51
CA THR A 67 -27.59 -43.56 12.80
C THR A 67 -28.03 -42.09 12.91
N LEU A 68 -29.06 -41.76 13.72
CA LEU A 68 -29.65 -40.42 13.73
C LEU A 68 -28.67 -39.34 14.24
N TYR A 69 -28.08 -39.54 15.43
CA TYR A 69 -27.17 -38.54 16.01
C TYR A 69 -25.87 -38.41 15.20
N PRO A 70 -25.19 -39.50 14.76
CA PRO A 70 -24.03 -39.41 13.87
C PRO A 70 -24.33 -38.72 12.53
N ARG A 71 -25.53 -38.94 11.96
CA ARG A 71 -25.96 -38.26 10.73
C ARG A 71 -26.09 -36.74 10.93
N VAL A 72 -26.74 -36.32 12.01
CA VAL A 72 -26.89 -34.89 12.32
C VAL A 72 -25.54 -34.27 12.66
N LEU A 73 -24.68 -34.98 13.39
CA LEU A 73 -23.32 -34.54 13.70
C LEU A 73 -22.50 -34.30 12.44
N ALA A 74 -22.52 -35.24 11.48
CA ALA A 74 -21.84 -35.08 10.19
C ALA A 74 -22.35 -33.84 9.42
N LEU A 75 -23.65 -33.53 9.47
CA LEU A 75 -24.19 -32.32 8.85
C LEU A 75 -23.72 -31.04 9.56
N LEU A 76 -23.67 -31.04 10.90
CA LEU A 76 -23.18 -29.91 11.68
C LEU A 76 -21.68 -29.67 11.47
N ASP A 77 -20.89 -30.74 11.37
CA ASP A 77 -19.45 -30.67 11.09
C ASP A 77 -19.18 -30.21 9.65
N ALA A 78 -19.98 -30.64 8.67
CA ALA A 78 -19.92 -30.07 7.32
C ALA A 78 -20.28 -28.57 7.33
N SER A 79 -21.28 -28.18 8.12
CA SER A 79 -21.75 -26.79 8.24
C SER A 79 -20.71 -25.89 8.92
N ILE A 80 -19.97 -26.39 9.92
CA ILE A 80 -18.91 -25.60 10.56
C ILE A 80 -17.68 -25.45 9.66
N CYS A 81 -17.34 -26.46 8.87
CA CYS A 81 -16.30 -26.36 7.85
C CYS A 81 -16.67 -25.34 6.76
N ALA A 82 -17.91 -25.37 6.28
CA ALA A 82 -18.41 -24.35 5.34
C ALA A 82 -18.39 -22.95 5.97
N GLY A 83 -18.81 -22.83 7.22
CA GLY A 83 -18.75 -21.58 7.99
C GLY A 83 -17.31 -21.06 8.13
N TYR A 84 -16.33 -21.93 8.36
CA TYR A 84 -14.92 -21.53 8.44
C TYR A 84 -14.45 -20.90 7.11
N ILE A 85 -14.77 -21.53 5.97
CA ILE A 85 -14.38 -21.02 4.65
C ILE A 85 -15.01 -19.63 4.41
N LEU A 86 -16.29 -19.47 4.73
CA LEU A 86 -17.01 -18.20 4.55
C LEU A 86 -16.53 -17.09 5.49
N LEU A 87 -16.22 -17.41 6.74
CA LEU A 87 -15.83 -16.42 7.74
C LEU A 87 -14.36 -16.04 7.70
N PHE A 88 -13.46 -16.99 7.40
CA PHE A 88 -12.02 -16.77 7.49
C PHE A 88 -11.32 -16.86 6.13
N GLY A 89 -11.71 -17.83 5.28
CA GLY A 89 -11.10 -18.00 3.97
C GLY A 89 -11.46 -16.86 3.01
N ALA A 90 -12.75 -16.57 2.89
CA ALA A 90 -13.24 -15.50 2.03
C ALA A 90 -12.83 -14.11 2.54
N ASP A 91 -12.85 -13.87 3.85
CA ASP A 91 -12.36 -12.62 4.46
C ASP A 91 -10.89 -12.36 4.10
N ALA A 92 -10.02 -13.37 4.28
CA ALA A 92 -8.62 -13.29 3.91
C ALA A 92 -8.42 -13.01 2.40
N ALA A 93 -9.20 -13.67 1.54
CA ALA A 93 -9.14 -13.47 0.09
C ALA A 93 -9.61 -12.07 -0.33
N VAL A 94 -10.70 -11.57 0.27
CA VAL A 94 -11.24 -10.23 0.02
C VAL A 94 -10.20 -9.16 0.34
N ILE A 95 -9.59 -9.25 1.53
CA ILE A 95 -8.68 -8.21 2.04
C ILE A 95 -7.33 -8.27 1.31
N TYR A 96 -6.76 -9.46 1.12
CA TYR A 96 -5.43 -9.61 0.52
C TYR A 96 -5.44 -9.42 -1.00
N LEU A 97 -6.41 -10.00 -1.72
CA LEU A 97 -6.49 -9.91 -3.19
C LEU A 97 -7.21 -8.64 -3.69
N ARG A 98 -7.81 -7.85 -2.79
CA ARG A 98 -8.50 -6.59 -3.07
C ARG A 98 -9.61 -6.71 -4.14
N ILE A 99 -10.37 -7.81 -4.11
CA ILE A 99 -11.42 -8.10 -5.09
C ILE A 99 -12.75 -7.47 -4.65
N ARG A 100 -13.13 -6.36 -5.31
CA ARG A 100 -14.35 -5.59 -5.00
C ARG A 100 -15.68 -6.38 -5.06
N PRO A 101 -15.98 -7.21 -6.07
CA PRO A 101 -17.25 -7.94 -6.11
C PRO A 101 -17.36 -8.98 -4.98
N LEU A 102 -16.24 -9.59 -4.58
CA LEU A 102 -16.19 -10.54 -3.48
C LEU A 102 -16.44 -9.85 -2.13
N PHE A 103 -15.95 -8.62 -1.97
CA PHE A 103 -16.21 -7.79 -0.79
C PHE A 103 -17.70 -7.51 -0.58
N LEU A 104 -18.43 -7.16 -1.65
CA LEU A 104 -19.88 -6.92 -1.59
C LEU A 104 -20.65 -8.19 -1.21
N LEU A 105 -20.27 -9.32 -1.83
CA LEU A 105 -20.87 -10.61 -1.50
C LEU A 105 -20.62 -10.98 -0.03
N TYR A 106 -19.38 -10.80 0.45
CA TYR A 106 -18.99 -11.04 1.84
C TYR A 106 -19.84 -10.25 2.84
N HIS A 107 -20.03 -8.94 2.61
CA HIS A 107 -20.85 -8.10 3.49
C HIS A 107 -22.31 -8.53 3.56
N LEU A 108 -22.82 -9.17 2.51
CA LEU A 108 -24.20 -9.65 2.47
C LEU A 108 -24.41 -10.95 3.28
N TYR A 109 -23.41 -11.83 3.35
CA TYR A 109 -23.55 -13.12 4.04
C TYR A 109 -22.82 -13.22 5.38
N ILE A 110 -21.96 -12.27 5.76
CA ILE A 110 -21.10 -12.37 6.95
C ILE A 110 -21.88 -12.57 8.25
N VAL A 111 -22.93 -11.77 8.46
CA VAL A 111 -23.79 -11.87 9.66
C VAL A 111 -24.53 -13.22 9.72
N PRO A 112 -25.26 -13.67 8.68
CA PRO A 112 -25.94 -14.97 8.75
C PRO A 112 -24.95 -16.14 8.85
N ALA A 113 -23.79 -16.10 8.18
CA ALA A 113 -22.76 -17.13 8.31
C ALA A 113 -22.18 -17.21 9.72
N PHE A 114 -21.93 -16.06 10.36
CA PHE A 114 -21.43 -15.98 11.73
C PHE A 114 -22.43 -16.58 12.72
N VAL A 115 -23.69 -16.18 12.64
CA VAL A 115 -24.75 -16.70 13.52
C VAL A 115 -24.94 -18.22 13.33
N LEU A 116 -24.97 -18.70 12.08
CA LEU A 116 -25.09 -20.12 11.79
C LEU A 116 -23.92 -20.93 12.36
N SER A 117 -22.69 -20.40 12.27
CA SER A 117 -21.51 -21.04 12.86
C SER A 117 -21.63 -21.17 14.40
N ARG A 118 -22.17 -20.16 15.08
CA ARG A 118 -22.37 -20.17 16.54
C ARG A 118 -23.46 -21.16 16.96
N ILE A 119 -24.52 -21.30 16.15
CA ILE A 119 -25.55 -22.33 16.36
C ILE A 119 -24.93 -23.72 16.24
N CYS A 120 -24.14 -23.97 15.18
CA CYS A 120 -23.48 -25.26 14.97
C CYS A 120 -22.51 -25.60 16.10
N GLN A 121 -21.65 -24.65 16.51
CA GLN A 121 -20.71 -24.81 17.63
C GLN A 121 -21.41 -25.20 18.94
N LEU A 122 -22.59 -24.61 19.21
CA LEU A 122 -23.37 -24.96 20.40
C LEU A 122 -24.05 -26.33 20.27
N ALA A 123 -24.51 -26.70 19.07
CA ALA A 123 -25.24 -27.94 18.83
C ALA A 123 -24.36 -29.20 18.81
N ILE A 124 -23.11 -29.11 18.31
CA ILE A 124 -22.18 -30.24 18.15
C ILE A 124 -21.95 -31.02 19.46
N PRO A 125 -21.59 -30.38 20.60
CA PRO A 125 -21.38 -31.08 21.86
C PRO A 125 -22.61 -31.85 22.34
N TYR A 126 -23.82 -31.30 22.15
CA TYR A 126 -25.05 -31.99 22.55
C TYR A 126 -25.33 -33.21 21.69
N MET A 127 -25.08 -33.13 20.38
CA MET A 127 -25.22 -34.30 19.50
C MET A 127 -24.23 -35.41 19.89
N LEU A 128 -23.02 -35.05 20.30
CA LEU A 128 -22.02 -35.99 20.82
C LEU A 128 -22.49 -36.63 22.14
N ILE A 129 -22.99 -35.84 23.09
CA ILE A 129 -23.53 -36.35 24.36
C ILE A 129 -24.68 -37.33 24.09
N PHE A 130 -25.65 -36.98 23.24
CA PHE A 130 -26.75 -37.90 22.94
C PHE A 130 -26.30 -39.16 22.21
N ALA A 131 -25.33 -39.08 21.30
CA ALA A 131 -24.75 -40.25 20.66
C ALA A 131 -24.08 -41.19 21.69
N THR A 132 -23.34 -40.64 22.65
CA THR A 132 -22.70 -41.44 23.71
C THR A 132 -23.71 -42.08 24.66
N LEU A 133 -24.75 -41.34 25.06
CA LEU A 133 -25.83 -41.85 25.88
C LEU A 133 -26.66 -42.92 25.16
N GLU A 134 -26.93 -42.76 23.87
CA GLU A 134 -27.60 -43.78 23.05
C GLU A 134 -26.80 -45.08 23.04
N ARG A 135 -25.47 -44.98 22.88
CA ARG A 135 -24.57 -46.13 22.94
C ARG A 135 -24.59 -46.81 24.31
N LEU A 136 -24.59 -46.03 25.40
CA LEU A 136 -24.70 -46.55 26.76
C LEU A 136 -26.04 -47.29 26.97
N VAL A 137 -27.14 -46.75 26.45
CA VAL A 137 -28.47 -47.37 26.53
C VAL A 137 -28.52 -48.68 25.75
N TRP A 138 -27.91 -48.72 24.58
CA TRP A 138 -27.82 -49.93 23.77
C TRP A 138 -27.03 -51.05 24.49
N ILE A 139 -25.86 -50.74 25.07
CA ILE A 139 -25.02 -51.72 25.80
C ILE A 139 -25.74 -52.25 27.06
N SER A 140 -26.51 -51.39 27.74
CA SER A 140 -27.18 -51.73 29.01
C SER A 140 -28.62 -52.25 28.84
N SER A 141 -29.05 -52.50 27.59
CA SER A 141 -30.36 -53.01 27.21
C SER A 141 -30.61 -54.41 27.79
N GLY A 142 -31.01 -54.43 29.06
CA GLY A 142 -31.25 -55.60 29.89
C GLY A 142 -31.31 -55.28 31.39
N LYS A 143 -30.69 -54.17 31.85
CA LYS A 143 -30.64 -53.78 33.27
C LYS A 143 -31.12 -52.35 33.56
N MET A 144 -31.50 -51.57 32.54
CA MET A 144 -31.85 -50.15 32.73
C MET A 144 -33.29 -49.97 33.23
N ARG A 145 -33.44 -49.48 34.47
CA ARG A 145 -34.74 -49.33 35.17
C ARG A 145 -35.48 -48.01 34.87
N ASN A 146 -34.82 -47.01 34.25
CA ASN A 146 -35.39 -45.69 34.07
C ASN A 146 -36.28 -45.59 32.81
N SER A 147 -37.59 -45.44 33.01
CA SER A 147 -38.60 -45.34 31.95
C SER A 147 -38.42 -44.13 31.03
N LEU A 148 -37.89 -43.02 31.57
CA LEU A 148 -37.72 -41.77 30.84
C LEU A 148 -36.65 -41.88 29.74
N LEU A 149 -35.48 -42.44 30.06
CA LEU A 149 -34.42 -42.70 29.08
C LEU A 149 -34.87 -43.67 27.99
N ARG A 150 -35.62 -44.70 28.35
CA ARG A 150 -36.17 -45.66 27.38
C ARG A 150 -37.15 -45.00 26.40
N ARG A 151 -37.93 -44.01 26.85
CA ARG A 151 -38.84 -43.23 26.00
C ARG A 151 -38.09 -42.24 25.10
N MET A 152 -37.06 -41.59 25.63
CA MET A 152 -36.21 -40.66 24.87
C MET A 152 -35.47 -41.35 23.72
N TYR A 153 -34.92 -42.55 23.94
CA TYR A 153 -34.20 -43.29 22.90
C TYR A 153 -35.10 -44.16 21.98
N SER A 154 -36.42 -43.97 22.05
CA SER A 154 -37.35 -44.53 21.06
C SER A 154 -37.18 -43.85 19.69
N VAL A 155 -37.69 -44.46 18.60
CA VAL A 155 -37.58 -43.88 17.23
C VAL A 155 -38.13 -42.44 17.16
N ARG A 156 -39.32 -42.22 17.73
CA ARG A 156 -39.93 -40.88 17.80
C ARG A 156 -39.24 -39.97 18.83
N GLY A 157 -38.85 -40.52 19.98
CA GLY A 157 -38.18 -39.78 21.04
C GLY A 157 -36.87 -39.15 20.59
N ARG A 158 -36.09 -39.84 19.75
CA ARG A 158 -34.81 -39.34 19.23
C ARG A 158 -35.00 -38.16 18.28
N GLN A 159 -35.97 -38.23 17.38
CA GLN A 159 -36.32 -37.10 16.49
C GLN A 159 -36.78 -35.88 17.29
N ILE A 160 -37.60 -36.08 18.32
CA ILE A 160 -38.05 -35.01 19.22
C ILE A 160 -36.86 -34.42 19.98
N THR A 161 -35.96 -35.26 20.52
CA THR A 161 -34.79 -34.80 21.29
C THR A 161 -33.84 -33.97 20.41
N VAL A 162 -33.57 -34.41 19.18
CA VAL A 162 -32.76 -33.66 18.21
C VAL A 162 -33.44 -32.35 17.85
N GLY A 163 -34.72 -32.38 17.45
CA GLY A 163 -35.46 -31.20 17.03
C GLY A 163 -35.57 -30.15 18.13
N PHE A 164 -35.89 -30.58 19.36
CA PHE A 164 -35.93 -29.73 20.53
C PHE A 164 -34.57 -29.10 20.81
N THR A 165 -33.50 -29.89 20.85
CA THR A 165 -32.15 -29.38 21.16
C THR A 165 -31.64 -28.41 20.11
N LEU A 166 -31.79 -28.73 18.82
CA LEU A 166 -31.40 -27.83 17.73
C LEU A 166 -32.21 -26.54 17.75
N GLY A 167 -33.53 -26.64 17.99
CA GLY A 167 -34.41 -25.48 18.16
C GLY A 167 -33.99 -24.60 19.33
N THR A 168 -33.68 -25.18 20.49
CA THR A 168 -33.18 -24.44 21.65
C THR A 168 -31.82 -23.79 21.37
N CYS A 169 -30.89 -24.48 20.70
CA CYS A 169 -29.60 -23.91 20.32
C CYS A 169 -29.77 -22.71 19.37
N ALA A 170 -30.67 -22.82 18.41
CA ALA A 170 -31.01 -21.73 17.50
C ALA A 170 -31.62 -20.54 18.26
N LEU A 171 -32.63 -20.77 19.10
CA LEU A 171 -33.28 -19.71 19.89
C LEU A 171 -32.30 -18.98 20.83
N LEU A 172 -31.36 -19.69 21.46
CA LEU A 172 -30.37 -19.08 22.34
C LEU A 172 -29.33 -18.23 21.60
N ARG A 173 -29.08 -18.49 20.31
CA ARG A 173 -28.06 -17.79 19.51
C ARG A 173 -28.63 -16.81 18.50
N LEU A 174 -29.92 -16.90 18.18
CA LEU A 174 -30.59 -15.97 17.28
C LEU A 174 -30.47 -14.50 17.71
N PRO A 175 -30.53 -14.14 19.01
CA PRO A 175 -30.30 -12.76 19.47
C PRO A 175 -29.00 -12.13 18.97
N THR A 176 -27.96 -12.94 18.71
CA THR A 176 -26.68 -12.48 18.17
C THR A 176 -26.82 -11.85 16.77
N TYR A 177 -27.84 -12.25 15.99
CA TYR A 177 -28.10 -11.66 14.67
C TYR A 177 -28.40 -10.16 14.77
N TRP A 178 -29.30 -9.76 15.68
CA TRP A 178 -29.66 -8.35 15.87
C TRP A 178 -28.60 -7.56 16.64
N ALA A 179 -27.80 -8.24 17.46
CA ALA A 179 -26.69 -7.61 18.17
C ALA A 179 -25.49 -7.30 17.26
N THR A 180 -25.38 -7.98 16.11
CA THR A 180 -24.24 -7.79 15.19
C THR A 180 -24.62 -6.77 14.11
N THR A 181 -24.03 -5.59 14.17
CA THR A 181 -24.23 -4.53 13.18
C THR A 181 -23.01 -4.40 12.28
N VAL A 182 -23.23 -4.36 10.96
CA VAL A 182 -22.20 -3.96 10.00
C VAL A 182 -22.23 -2.44 9.93
N HIS A 183 -21.15 -1.79 10.38
CA HIS A 183 -21.04 -0.33 10.29
C HIS A 183 -20.62 0.05 8.87
N GLU A 184 -21.49 0.76 8.16
CA GLU A 184 -21.15 1.41 6.91
C GLU A 184 -20.60 2.80 7.19
N TYR A 185 -19.32 3.00 6.92
CA TYR A 185 -18.72 4.32 6.98
C TYR A 185 -19.13 5.10 5.71
N PRO A 186 -19.74 6.29 5.85
CA PRO A 186 -20.05 7.12 4.68
C PRO A 186 -18.75 7.39 3.92
N GLN A 187 -18.82 7.27 2.59
CA GLN A 187 -17.72 7.53 1.64
C GLN A 187 -16.77 8.59 2.19
N ILE A 188 -15.60 8.16 2.69
CA ILE A 188 -14.56 9.08 3.11
C ILE A 188 -14.23 9.89 1.86
N ARG A 189 -14.76 11.12 1.78
CA ARG A 189 -14.38 12.05 0.73
C ARG A 189 -12.88 12.25 0.92
N ARG A 190 -12.10 11.74 -0.03
CA ARG A 190 -10.64 11.85 -0.01
C ARG A 190 -10.29 13.32 0.21
N ARG A 191 -9.51 13.61 1.26
CA ARG A 191 -9.02 14.97 1.50
C ARG A 191 -8.16 15.36 0.31
N LEU A 192 -8.52 16.43 -0.38
CA LEU A 192 -7.65 17.03 -1.39
C LEU A 192 -6.70 17.98 -0.67
N ARG A 193 -5.40 17.78 -0.85
CA ARG A 193 -4.35 18.63 -0.32
C ARG A 193 -3.52 19.20 -1.45
N LEU A 194 -3.41 20.51 -1.51
CA LEU A 194 -2.67 21.22 -2.55
C LEU A 194 -1.46 21.90 -1.92
N PHE A 195 -0.27 21.59 -2.46
CA PHE A 195 0.99 22.15 -2.01
C PHE A 195 1.76 22.82 -3.14
N GLU A 196 2.23 24.02 -2.87
CA GLU A 196 3.28 24.66 -3.64
C GLU A 196 4.63 24.34 -3.02
N VAL A 197 5.50 23.67 -3.77
CA VAL A 197 6.83 23.29 -3.34
C VAL A 197 7.78 24.48 -3.55
N ARG A 198 8.47 24.90 -2.48
CA ARG A 198 9.43 26.00 -2.51
C ARG A 198 10.74 25.60 -1.84
N ASP A 199 11.84 26.18 -2.31
CA ASP A 199 13.07 26.25 -1.52
C ASP A 199 13.02 27.42 -0.53
N ARG A 200 13.71 27.30 0.60
CA ARG A 200 13.75 28.37 1.62
C ARG A 200 14.37 29.66 1.09
N ASN A 201 15.26 29.57 0.10
CA ASN A 201 15.93 30.72 -0.50
C ASN A 201 15.24 31.26 -1.76
N SER A 202 14.07 30.73 -2.13
CA SER A 202 13.29 31.27 -3.26
C SER A 202 12.95 32.76 -2.99
N PHE A 203 13.31 33.63 -3.94
CA PHE A 203 13.31 35.09 -3.80
C PHE A 203 11.97 35.69 -3.30
N PRO A 204 11.97 36.83 -2.58
CA PRO A 204 10.78 37.52 -2.10
C PRO A 204 9.84 38.07 -3.21
N THR A 205 10.19 37.90 -4.49
CA THR A 205 9.41 38.32 -5.66
C THR A 205 8.47 37.24 -6.20
N THR A 206 8.45 36.03 -5.62
CA THR A 206 7.51 34.97 -6.03
C THR A 206 6.06 35.38 -5.74
N PRO A 207 5.12 35.16 -6.68
CA PRO A 207 3.69 35.42 -6.45
C PRO A 207 3.16 34.71 -5.20
N ALA A 208 2.05 35.24 -4.66
CA ALA A 208 1.29 34.52 -3.65
C ALA A 208 0.89 33.14 -4.19
N ALA A 209 0.97 32.11 -3.35
CA ALA A 209 0.58 30.77 -3.74
C ALA A 209 -0.88 30.73 -4.22
N LEU A 210 -1.19 29.84 -5.15
CA LEU A 210 -2.54 29.69 -5.70
C LEU A 210 -3.51 29.34 -4.57
N PRO A 211 -4.53 30.14 -4.24
CA PRO A 211 -5.46 29.76 -3.18
C PRO A 211 -6.22 28.48 -3.57
N PRO A 212 -6.31 27.45 -2.71
CA PRO A 212 -5.95 27.41 -1.28
C PRO A 212 -4.62 26.69 -0.96
N ALA A 213 -3.67 26.60 -1.88
CA ALA A 213 -2.41 25.88 -1.73
C ALA A 213 -1.65 26.29 -0.46
N LYS A 214 -1.11 25.29 0.24
CA LYS A 214 -0.16 25.49 1.33
C LYS A 214 1.26 25.48 0.78
N ILE A 215 2.16 26.20 1.44
CA ILE A 215 3.59 26.18 1.08
C ILE A 215 4.23 24.96 1.71
N LEU A 216 4.84 24.11 0.89
CA LEU A 216 5.67 23.00 1.30
C LEU A 216 7.13 23.37 1.06
N LEU A 217 7.94 23.42 2.12
CA LEU A 217 9.36 23.68 2.00
C LEU A 217 10.12 22.39 1.70
N LEU A 218 11.03 22.43 0.72
CA LEU A 218 11.91 21.30 0.41
C LEU A 218 12.72 20.83 1.62
N SER A 219 13.08 21.75 2.52
CA SER A 219 13.78 21.44 3.76
C SER A 219 12.98 20.57 4.74
N SER A 220 11.65 20.50 4.58
CA SER A 220 10.78 19.61 5.35
C SER A 220 10.80 18.17 4.83
N LEU A 221 11.16 17.98 3.56
CA LEU A 221 11.20 16.68 2.89
C LEU A 221 12.61 16.09 2.79
N SER A 222 13.61 16.95 2.70
CA SER A 222 14.99 16.54 2.54
C SER A 222 15.96 17.50 3.20
N HIS A 223 17.09 16.99 3.63
CA HIS A 223 18.23 17.78 4.02
C HIS A 223 19.33 17.52 3.01
N ASN A 224 19.76 18.58 2.33
CA ASN A 224 20.90 18.52 1.42
C ASN A 224 20.73 17.46 0.30
N GLY A 225 19.53 17.35 -0.28
CA GLY A 225 19.21 16.37 -1.32
C GLY A 225 18.96 14.94 -0.81
N VAL A 226 19.10 14.67 0.49
CA VAL A 226 18.77 13.36 1.09
C VAL A 226 17.40 13.44 1.76
N PRO A 227 16.46 12.53 1.45
CA PRO A 227 15.17 12.47 2.13
C PRO A 227 15.31 12.41 3.65
N VAL A 228 14.40 13.08 4.36
CA VAL A 228 14.30 12.96 5.81
C VAL A 228 13.90 11.54 6.23
N HIS A 229 14.09 11.20 7.49
CA HIS A 229 13.67 9.91 8.01
C HIS A 229 12.14 9.69 7.81
N PRO A 230 11.66 8.47 7.48
CA PRO A 230 10.24 8.20 7.24
C PRO A 230 9.31 8.72 8.36
N LEU A 231 9.71 8.58 9.63
CA LEU A 231 8.95 9.12 10.77
C LEU A 231 8.87 10.65 10.80
N GLN A 232 9.90 11.35 10.33
CA GLN A 232 9.88 12.81 10.24
C GLN A 232 8.92 13.25 9.12
N PHE A 233 8.97 12.60 7.97
CA PHE A 233 8.02 12.81 6.88
C PHE A 233 6.58 12.50 7.30
N GLN A 234 6.36 11.39 8.00
CA GLN A 234 5.06 11.02 8.54
C GLN A 234 4.50 12.09 9.48
N ARG A 235 5.31 12.57 10.43
CA ARG A 235 4.89 13.64 11.36
C ARG A 235 4.51 14.91 10.61
N PHE A 236 5.29 15.29 9.60
CA PHE A 236 5.00 16.44 8.74
C PHE A 236 3.66 16.27 8.00
N LEU A 237 3.44 15.16 7.29
CA LEU A 237 2.18 14.93 6.57
C LEU A 237 0.96 14.89 7.49
N ARG A 238 1.08 14.31 8.68
CA ARG A 238 0.00 14.32 9.67
C ARG A 238 -0.32 15.72 10.17
N SER A 239 0.70 16.57 10.39
CA SER A 239 0.48 17.98 10.73
C SER A 239 -0.20 18.77 9.61
N GLU A 240 -0.09 18.29 8.38
CA GLU A 240 -0.80 18.83 7.22
C GLU A 240 -2.15 18.17 6.93
N GLU A 241 -2.67 17.39 7.88
CA GLU A 241 -3.96 16.71 7.79
C GLU A 241 -4.06 15.73 6.60
N VAL A 242 -2.93 15.10 6.25
CA VAL A 242 -2.86 14.08 5.20
C VAL A 242 -3.08 12.69 5.82
N ASP A 243 -3.99 11.94 5.22
CA ASP A 243 -4.30 10.53 5.48
C ASP A 243 -3.87 9.65 4.29
N ASP A 244 -3.78 8.32 4.48
CA ASP A 244 -3.42 7.37 3.41
C ASP A 244 -4.34 7.46 2.17
N GLY A 245 -5.61 7.83 2.38
CA GLY A 245 -6.60 8.01 1.31
C GLY A 245 -6.63 9.42 0.69
N SER A 246 -5.81 10.36 1.17
CA SER A 246 -5.80 11.74 0.70
C SER A 246 -5.22 11.86 -0.70
N VAL A 247 -5.75 12.76 -1.50
CA VAL A 247 -5.16 13.14 -2.80
C VAL A 247 -4.27 14.35 -2.56
N VAL A 248 -2.98 14.22 -2.83
CA VAL A 248 -2.02 15.33 -2.72
C VAL A 248 -1.66 15.81 -4.12
N VAL A 249 -1.78 17.11 -4.37
CA VAL A 249 -1.38 17.74 -5.63
C VAL A 249 -0.19 18.67 -5.33
N LEU A 250 0.89 18.48 -6.08
CA LEU A 250 2.17 19.19 -5.94
C LEU A 250 2.43 20.03 -7.19
N TYR A 251 2.94 21.24 -7.00
CA TYR A 251 3.44 22.09 -8.08
C TYR A 251 4.55 23.03 -7.57
N ASP A 252 5.31 23.62 -8.47
CA ASP A 252 6.17 24.77 -8.16
C ASP A 252 6.12 25.78 -9.30
N VAL A 253 6.52 27.02 -9.02
CA VAL A 253 6.47 28.13 -9.99
C VAL A 253 7.85 28.66 -10.35
N GLN A 254 8.92 28.03 -9.82
CA GLN A 254 10.28 28.54 -9.96
C GLN A 254 10.82 28.32 -11.38
N SER A 255 10.46 27.20 -12.01
CA SER A 255 10.89 26.85 -13.36
C SER A 255 9.74 26.27 -14.18
N SER A 256 9.82 26.36 -15.50
CA SER A 256 8.87 25.70 -16.42
C SER A 256 8.90 24.17 -16.30
N GLN A 257 10.05 23.61 -15.89
CA GLN A 257 10.27 22.17 -15.72
C GLN A 257 9.74 21.66 -14.36
N GLN A 258 9.49 22.54 -13.40
CA GLN A 258 8.97 22.22 -12.06
C GLN A 258 9.78 21.15 -11.30
N LEU A 259 11.10 21.29 -11.30
CA LEU A 259 12.02 20.27 -10.75
C LEU A 259 11.75 19.95 -9.27
N TRP A 260 11.37 20.95 -8.47
CA TRP A 260 11.09 20.77 -7.05
C TRP A 260 9.82 19.97 -6.80
N ALA A 261 8.77 20.22 -7.57
CA ALA A 261 7.54 19.44 -7.50
C ALA A 261 7.78 17.97 -7.85
N HIS A 262 8.58 17.69 -8.89
CA HIS A 262 8.94 16.31 -9.28
C HIS A 262 9.73 15.60 -8.17
N TYR A 263 10.67 16.30 -7.54
CA TYR A 263 11.42 15.76 -6.42
C TYR A 263 10.55 15.49 -5.19
N ALA A 264 9.64 16.41 -4.85
CA ALA A 264 8.66 16.19 -3.80
C ALA A 264 7.74 15.00 -4.11
N LEU A 265 7.26 14.87 -5.37
CA LEU A 265 6.46 13.74 -5.81
C LEU A 265 7.22 12.42 -5.58
N TRP A 266 8.48 12.37 -5.99
CA TRP A 266 9.30 11.19 -5.81
C TRP A 266 9.45 10.82 -4.32
N ILE A 267 9.69 11.78 -3.41
CA ILE A 267 9.72 11.52 -1.95
C ILE A 267 8.37 11.02 -1.42
N PHE A 268 7.27 11.64 -1.86
CA PHE A 268 5.93 11.22 -1.43
C PHE A 268 5.65 9.77 -1.83
N ARG A 269 6.06 9.39 -3.04
CA ARG A 269 5.96 8.02 -3.55
C ARG A 269 6.91 7.07 -2.81
N LEU A 270 8.14 7.48 -2.54
CA LEU A 270 9.12 6.72 -1.75
C LEU A 270 8.55 6.32 -0.38
N PHE A 271 7.81 7.23 0.26
CA PHE A 271 7.20 6.98 1.56
C PHE A 271 5.77 6.46 1.49
N GLY A 272 5.31 6.00 0.32
CA GLY A 272 4.09 5.21 0.18
C GLY A 272 2.81 5.99 -0.11
N LEU A 273 2.86 7.30 -0.38
CA LEU A 273 1.67 8.08 -0.75
C LEU A 273 1.39 8.02 -2.25
N ASP A 274 0.66 7.00 -2.68
CA ASP A 274 0.33 6.73 -4.09
C ASP A 274 -0.67 7.70 -4.72
N ASN A 275 -1.42 8.43 -3.91
CA ASN A 275 -2.39 9.42 -4.40
C ASN A 275 -1.77 10.82 -4.51
N SER A 276 -0.46 10.90 -4.78
CA SER A 276 0.26 12.14 -5.04
C SER A 276 0.33 12.42 -6.55
N LEU A 277 0.02 13.65 -6.95
CA LEU A 277 -0.12 14.09 -8.34
C LEU A 277 0.68 15.36 -8.60
N LEU A 278 1.13 15.56 -9.83
CA LEU A 278 1.73 16.80 -10.28
C LEU A 278 0.73 17.65 -11.04
N LEU A 279 0.65 18.93 -10.68
CA LEU A 279 -0.06 19.91 -11.47
C LEU A 279 0.91 20.54 -12.47
N MET A 280 0.83 20.09 -13.72
CA MET A 280 1.69 20.58 -14.80
C MET A 280 1.32 22.02 -15.18
N GLY A 281 2.31 22.86 -15.49
CA GLY A 281 2.10 24.23 -15.99
C GLY A 281 2.99 25.29 -15.34
N GLY A 282 3.59 24.97 -14.18
CA GLY A 282 4.58 25.81 -13.51
C GLY A 282 4.17 27.28 -13.39
N PRO A 283 5.01 28.25 -13.82
CA PRO A 283 4.70 29.67 -13.72
C PRO A 283 3.47 30.11 -14.53
N ASN A 284 3.02 29.34 -15.54
CA ASN A 284 1.85 29.72 -16.35
C ASN A 284 0.56 29.80 -15.53
N TRP A 285 0.49 29.09 -14.40
CA TRP A 285 -0.62 29.20 -13.45
C TRP A 285 -0.75 30.59 -12.83
N THR A 286 0.36 31.33 -12.74
CA THR A 286 0.38 32.71 -12.21
C THR A 286 0.08 33.75 -13.29
N VAL A 287 0.42 33.46 -14.56
CA VAL A 287 0.34 34.40 -15.69
C VAL A 287 -1.04 34.42 -16.36
N ASN A 288 -1.67 33.26 -16.56
CA ASN A 288 -2.86 33.17 -17.43
C ASN A 288 -4.19 33.52 -16.75
N GLY A 289 -4.20 33.87 -15.46
CA GLY A 289 -5.41 34.27 -14.72
C GLY A 289 -6.53 33.21 -14.69
N THR A 290 -6.32 32.02 -15.28
CA THR A 290 -7.21 30.87 -15.16
C THR A 290 -7.01 30.34 -13.76
N SER A 291 -7.71 30.93 -12.80
CA SER A 291 -7.54 30.58 -11.40
C SER A 291 -7.72 29.07 -11.29
N LEU A 292 -6.74 28.39 -10.69
CA LEU A 292 -6.83 26.97 -10.35
C LEU A 292 -8.18 26.66 -9.66
N ILE A 293 -8.75 27.65 -8.97
CA ILE A 293 -10.11 27.67 -8.42
C ILE A 293 -11.19 27.28 -9.45
N THR A 294 -11.12 27.72 -10.70
CA THR A 294 -12.08 27.32 -11.76
C THR A 294 -11.98 25.84 -12.09
N LEU A 295 -10.76 25.29 -12.14
CA LEU A 295 -10.51 23.87 -12.39
C LEU A 295 -10.91 23.01 -11.17
N LEU A 296 -10.66 23.52 -9.96
CA LEU A 296 -11.01 22.88 -8.69
C LEU A 296 -12.50 22.97 -8.35
N LYS A 297 -13.23 24.00 -8.81
CA LYS A 297 -14.69 24.12 -8.66
C LYS A 297 -15.45 22.95 -9.29
N GLY A 298 -14.90 22.34 -10.35
CA GLY A 298 -15.45 21.12 -10.94
C GLY A 298 -15.36 19.88 -10.05
N LEU A 299 -14.53 19.88 -9.00
CA LEU A 299 -14.30 18.73 -8.13
C LEU A 299 -15.25 18.65 -6.92
N ASN A 300 -16.10 19.66 -6.68
CA ASN A 300 -17.08 19.69 -5.59
C ASN A 300 -16.51 19.38 -4.18
N VAL A 301 -15.20 19.60 -4.00
CA VAL A 301 -14.46 19.45 -2.73
C VAL A 301 -13.53 20.65 -2.58
N PRO A 302 -13.72 21.50 -1.56
CA PRO A 302 -12.76 22.58 -1.29
C PRO A 302 -11.40 21.98 -0.93
N PRO A 303 -10.31 22.33 -1.65
CA PRO A 303 -8.98 21.83 -1.32
C PRO A 303 -8.53 22.37 0.03
N ASN A 304 -7.76 21.59 0.77
CA ASN A 304 -7.26 21.92 2.10
C ASN A 304 -8.35 22.14 3.17
N VAL A 305 -9.59 21.68 2.93
CA VAL A 305 -10.67 21.69 3.93
C VAL A 305 -11.00 20.26 4.32
N SER A 306 -10.97 19.98 5.62
CA SER A 306 -11.43 18.71 6.18
C SER A 306 -12.96 18.71 6.26
N PRO A 307 -13.65 17.61 5.92
CA PRO A 307 -15.10 17.54 6.09
C PRO A 307 -15.47 17.74 7.57
N PRO A 308 -16.67 18.26 7.87
CA PRO A 308 -17.14 18.40 9.25
C PRO A 308 -17.00 17.09 10.03
N GLY A 309 -16.49 17.16 11.26
CA GLY A 309 -16.30 16.00 12.15
C GLY A 309 -14.97 15.26 12.02
N HIS A 310 -14.05 15.68 11.14
CA HIS A 310 -12.72 15.05 11.00
C HIS A 310 -11.68 15.66 11.95
N SER A 311 -10.76 14.82 12.45
CA SER A 311 -9.63 15.27 13.26
C SER A 311 -8.74 16.27 12.51
N PRO A 312 -8.27 17.35 13.17
CA PRO A 312 -7.32 18.31 12.61
C PRO A 312 -5.90 17.74 12.47
N VAL A 313 -5.71 16.44 12.75
CA VAL A 313 -4.45 15.73 12.55
C VAL A 313 -4.70 14.56 11.59
N GLY A 314 -3.84 14.42 10.60
CA GLY A 314 -3.87 13.29 9.67
C GLY A 314 -3.40 11.99 10.32
N ILE A 315 -3.74 10.85 9.72
CA ILE A 315 -3.36 9.51 10.21
C ILE A 315 -2.35 8.79 9.31
N PHE A 316 -1.80 9.47 8.29
CA PHE A 316 -0.88 8.88 7.31
C PHE A 316 0.21 8.00 7.95
N GLN A 317 0.49 6.83 7.37
CA GLN A 317 1.56 5.92 7.80
C GLN A 317 2.60 5.78 6.69
N ALA A 318 3.83 6.23 6.95
CA ALA A 318 4.89 6.15 5.96
C ALA A 318 5.33 4.69 5.72
N GLN A 319 5.50 4.33 4.45
CA GLN A 319 5.98 3.03 4.01
C GLN A 319 7.20 3.22 3.12
N TRP A 320 8.34 2.66 3.51
CA TRP A 320 9.56 2.72 2.72
C TRP A 320 9.47 1.83 1.48
N ARG A 321 9.67 2.42 0.30
CA ARG A 321 9.69 1.72 -1.00
C ARG A 321 11.09 1.63 -1.57
N ALA A 322 11.78 0.54 -1.26
CA ALA A 322 13.13 0.30 -1.75
C ALA A 322 13.19 0.27 -3.29
N GLU A 323 12.10 -0.10 -3.96
CA GLU A 323 12.02 -0.18 -5.42
C GLU A 323 12.14 1.16 -6.17
N PHE A 324 12.22 2.30 -5.46
CA PHE A 324 12.45 3.61 -6.07
C PHE A 324 13.88 4.12 -5.86
N ILE A 325 14.75 3.32 -5.25
CA ILE A 325 16.11 3.70 -4.89
C ILE A 325 17.08 2.65 -5.39
N ALA A 326 18.11 3.12 -6.09
CA ALA A 326 19.32 2.34 -6.34
C ALA A 326 20.42 2.80 -5.38
N THR A 327 21.16 1.85 -4.81
CA THR A 327 22.37 2.10 -4.01
C THR A 327 23.62 2.07 -4.89
N PHE A 328 24.76 2.51 -4.36
CA PHE A 328 26.04 2.38 -5.07
C PHE A 328 26.32 0.92 -5.47
N ASP A 329 26.02 -0.03 -4.58
CA ASP A 329 26.27 -1.45 -4.83
C ASP A 329 25.33 -1.99 -5.92
N ASP A 330 24.08 -1.52 -5.99
CA ASP A 330 23.15 -1.88 -7.08
C ASP A 330 23.64 -1.40 -8.44
N VAL A 331 24.18 -0.17 -8.50
CA VAL A 331 24.76 0.38 -9.73
C VAL A 331 26.06 -0.35 -10.11
N LEU A 332 26.91 -0.67 -9.13
CA LEU A 332 28.16 -1.39 -9.37
C LEU A 332 27.91 -2.83 -9.85
N ALA A 333 26.94 -3.53 -9.25
CA ALA A 333 26.55 -4.88 -9.64
C ALA A 333 26.04 -4.97 -11.08
N ASN A 334 25.60 -3.85 -11.68
CA ASN A 334 25.24 -3.76 -13.09
C ASN A 334 26.43 -3.99 -14.04
N PHE A 335 27.67 -3.86 -13.53
CA PHE A 335 28.91 -4.04 -14.29
C PHE A 335 29.67 -5.33 -13.95
N GLU A 336 29.20 -6.11 -12.97
CA GLU A 336 29.91 -7.29 -12.46
C GLU A 336 29.26 -8.61 -12.92
N GLY A 337 30.08 -9.65 -13.09
CA GLY A 337 29.63 -11.03 -13.35
C GLY A 337 28.81 -11.23 -14.63
N ASP A 338 27.86 -12.18 -14.58
CA ASP A 338 26.95 -12.49 -15.70
C ASP A 338 25.99 -11.34 -16.03
N ASN A 339 25.83 -10.34 -15.13
CA ASN A 339 24.94 -9.20 -15.34
C ASN A 339 25.44 -8.26 -16.42
N ALA A 340 26.77 -8.07 -16.56
CA ALA A 340 27.35 -7.18 -17.58
C ALA A 340 27.03 -7.64 -19.03
N ALA A 341 26.77 -8.93 -19.23
CA ALA A 341 26.37 -9.53 -20.50
C ALA A 341 24.90 -9.95 -20.55
N SER A 342 24.14 -9.72 -19.47
CA SER A 342 22.75 -10.13 -19.34
C SER A 342 21.81 -9.17 -20.05
N ALA A 343 20.80 -9.72 -20.72
CA ALA A 343 19.68 -8.95 -21.26
C ALA A 343 18.88 -8.20 -20.16
N ASN A 344 19.10 -8.53 -18.88
CA ASN A 344 18.44 -7.93 -17.73
C ASN A 344 19.26 -6.81 -17.06
N ALA A 345 20.44 -6.44 -17.58
CA ALA A 345 21.19 -5.30 -17.06
C ALA A 345 20.33 -4.02 -17.10
N ALA A 346 20.41 -3.21 -16.05
CA ALA A 346 19.71 -1.94 -16.00
C ALA A 346 20.32 -0.96 -17.02
N ASP A 347 19.46 -0.22 -17.71
CA ASP A 347 19.89 0.94 -18.49
C ASP A 347 20.20 2.08 -17.52
N ILE A 348 21.41 2.62 -17.59
CA ILE A 348 21.84 3.75 -16.76
C ILE A 348 21.54 5.05 -17.51
N VAL A 349 20.83 5.97 -16.87
CA VAL A 349 20.40 7.25 -17.45
C VAL A 349 20.96 8.40 -16.62
N ASP A 350 21.63 9.31 -17.30
CA ASP A 350 22.20 10.52 -16.73
C ASP A 350 21.31 11.73 -17.04
N ALA A 351 20.82 12.41 -16.00
CA ALA A 351 19.96 13.59 -16.09
C ALA A 351 20.73 14.93 -16.03
N GLN A 352 22.07 14.88 -16.04
CA GLN A 352 22.93 16.07 -16.15
C GLN A 352 22.67 16.83 -17.46
N THR A 353 23.15 18.07 -17.53
CA THR A 353 23.24 18.75 -18.83
C THR A 353 24.22 18.03 -19.75
N GLU A 354 24.06 18.18 -21.06
CA GLU A 354 24.97 17.61 -22.05
C GLU A 354 26.43 18.02 -21.81
N LYS A 355 26.69 19.26 -21.38
CA LYS A 355 28.05 19.74 -21.08
C LYS A 355 28.65 19.07 -19.84
N GLU A 356 27.86 18.83 -18.80
CA GLU A 356 28.31 18.13 -17.60
C GLU A 356 28.56 16.64 -17.90
N PHE A 357 27.67 16.00 -18.66
CA PHE A 357 27.83 14.62 -19.14
C PHE A 357 29.11 14.46 -19.96
N ASP A 358 29.34 15.36 -20.90
CA ASP A 358 30.54 15.40 -21.75
C ASP A 358 31.81 15.83 -21.00
N GLY A 359 31.72 16.20 -19.73
CA GLY A 359 32.84 16.74 -18.95
C GLY A 359 33.38 18.10 -19.44
N ARG A 360 32.65 18.80 -20.30
CA ARG A 360 33.01 20.10 -20.90
C ARG A 360 32.40 21.30 -20.18
N ALA A 361 31.61 21.07 -19.13
CA ALA A 361 30.99 22.14 -18.37
C ALA A 361 32.08 23.02 -17.74
N PRO A 362 32.07 24.34 -17.99
CA PRO A 362 33.06 25.21 -17.37
C PRO A 362 32.89 25.18 -15.86
N SER A 363 33.99 25.01 -15.13
CA SER A 363 34.06 25.39 -13.72
C SER A 363 33.61 26.85 -13.62
N VAL A 364 32.47 27.10 -12.98
CA VAL A 364 31.70 28.35 -13.03
C VAL A 364 32.60 29.60 -12.87
N PRO A 365 32.60 30.56 -13.83
CA PRO A 365 33.29 31.83 -13.64
C PRO A 365 32.46 32.78 -12.76
N GLY A 366 33.02 33.15 -11.61
CA GLY A 366 32.53 34.22 -10.73
C GLY A 366 33.66 34.72 -9.84
N PRO A 367 33.52 35.84 -9.11
CA PRO A 367 34.59 36.37 -8.23
C PRO A 367 35.01 35.38 -7.12
N ALA A 368 34.22 34.32 -6.92
CA ALA A 368 34.63 33.07 -6.28
C ALA A 368 35.24 32.11 -7.32
N SER A 369 36.45 32.41 -7.78
CA SER A 369 37.28 31.50 -8.59
C SER A 369 37.80 30.27 -7.83
N SER A 370 37.20 29.94 -6.68
CA SER A 370 37.50 28.78 -5.85
C SER A 370 36.65 27.53 -6.18
N ALA A 371 35.72 27.61 -7.14
CA ALA A 371 35.06 26.44 -7.75
C ALA A 371 35.93 25.73 -8.82
N SER A 372 37.25 25.88 -8.71
CA SER A 372 38.29 25.44 -9.66
C SER A 372 38.56 23.92 -9.66
N GLY A 373 37.64 23.07 -9.19
CA GLY A 373 37.93 21.65 -8.91
C GLY A 373 36.89 20.65 -9.41
N ALA A 374 35.93 21.08 -10.24
CA ALA A 374 34.83 20.22 -10.63
C ALA A 374 35.20 19.19 -11.70
N ILE A 375 35.18 17.90 -11.34
CA ILE A 375 35.36 16.82 -12.30
C ILE A 375 34.00 16.38 -12.82
N PHE A 376 33.67 16.86 -14.00
CA PHE A 376 32.50 16.46 -14.75
C PHE A 376 32.79 15.22 -15.61
N GLY A 377 31.73 14.53 -16.01
CA GLY A 377 31.80 13.24 -16.69
C GLY A 377 30.55 12.41 -16.41
N HIS A 378 30.60 11.13 -16.74
CA HIS A 378 29.48 10.22 -16.59
C HIS A 378 29.90 8.78 -16.29
N ILE A 379 28.94 7.99 -15.81
CA ILE A 379 29.09 6.55 -15.60
C ILE A 379 29.25 5.88 -16.96
N ARG A 380 30.24 5.00 -17.13
CA ARG A 380 30.46 4.32 -18.41
C ARG A 380 29.19 3.61 -18.89
N GLY A 381 28.81 3.88 -20.14
CA GLY A 381 27.62 3.29 -20.76
C GLY A 381 26.30 3.99 -20.39
N ALA A 382 26.33 5.04 -19.57
CA ALA A 382 25.15 5.85 -19.28
C ALA A 382 24.66 6.59 -20.53
N LYS A 383 23.34 6.76 -20.60
CA LYS A 383 22.66 7.49 -21.68
C LYS A 383 22.31 8.89 -21.18
N SER A 384 22.79 9.93 -21.87
CA SER A 384 22.49 11.32 -21.53
C SER A 384 21.05 11.67 -21.89
N VAL A 385 20.25 12.05 -20.89
CA VAL A 385 18.85 12.47 -21.04
C VAL A 385 18.62 13.77 -20.24
N PRO A 386 19.02 14.93 -20.79
CA PRO A 386 18.83 16.21 -20.12
C PRO A 386 17.33 16.56 -19.99
N VAL A 387 16.96 17.22 -18.90
CA VAL A 387 15.55 17.54 -18.59
C VAL A 387 14.89 18.41 -19.66
N GLU A 388 15.66 19.29 -20.30
CA GLU A 388 15.22 20.19 -21.36
C GLU A 388 14.63 19.43 -22.55
N THR A 389 15.13 18.23 -22.82
CA THR A 389 14.68 17.39 -23.94
C THR A 389 13.28 16.80 -23.72
N LEU A 390 12.87 16.68 -22.46
CA LEU A 390 11.62 16.05 -22.05
C LEU A 390 10.52 17.06 -21.67
N GLY A 391 10.93 18.30 -21.38
CA GLY A 391 10.03 19.38 -20.97
C GLY A 391 8.94 19.66 -22.00
N GLY A 392 7.69 19.75 -21.54
CA GLY A 392 6.54 20.10 -22.39
C GLY A 392 5.97 18.97 -23.27
N LEU A 393 6.62 17.80 -23.32
CA LEU A 393 6.11 16.65 -24.08
C LEU A 393 4.97 15.92 -23.33
N SER A 394 4.06 15.31 -24.09
CA SER A 394 3.08 14.36 -23.54
C SER A 394 3.76 13.06 -23.09
N PRO A 395 3.14 12.24 -22.22
CA PRO A 395 3.69 10.94 -21.84
C PRO A 395 4.01 10.03 -23.05
N GLU A 396 3.18 10.05 -24.09
CA GLU A 396 3.41 9.30 -25.33
C GLU A 396 4.59 9.87 -26.13
N GLY A 397 4.74 11.20 -26.15
CA GLY A 397 5.89 11.88 -26.74
C GLY A 397 7.19 11.52 -26.03
N GLN A 398 7.20 11.55 -24.68
CA GLN A 398 8.32 11.13 -23.86
C GLN A 398 8.67 9.66 -24.11
N ARG A 399 7.67 8.77 -24.14
CA ARG A 399 7.86 7.35 -24.46
C ARG A 399 8.50 7.14 -25.83
N THR A 400 8.02 7.87 -26.83
CA THR A 400 8.58 7.80 -28.19
C THR A 400 10.04 8.25 -28.20
N LEU A 401 10.37 9.34 -27.50
CA LEU A 401 11.73 9.85 -27.37
C LEU A 401 12.67 8.86 -26.67
N PHE A 402 12.23 8.29 -25.54
CA PHE A 402 12.97 7.27 -24.79
C PHE A 402 13.34 6.08 -25.66
N HIS A 403 12.41 5.59 -26.48
CA HIS A 403 12.66 4.49 -27.39
C HIS A 403 13.51 4.88 -28.60
N ALA A 404 13.11 5.90 -29.34
CA ALA A 404 13.66 6.21 -30.66
C ALA A 404 15.03 6.90 -30.58
N GLN A 405 15.23 7.79 -29.61
CA GLN A 405 16.46 8.57 -29.49
C GLN A 405 17.42 7.97 -28.47
N PHE A 406 16.92 7.54 -27.32
CA PHE A 406 17.74 7.02 -26.24
C PHE A 406 17.81 5.49 -26.21
N GLY A 407 17.10 4.79 -27.09
CA GLY A 407 17.15 3.32 -27.17
C GLY A 407 16.79 2.63 -25.84
N LEU A 408 15.96 3.26 -25.01
CA LEU A 408 15.47 2.70 -23.75
C LEU A 408 14.32 1.72 -24.03
N SER A 409 14.17 0.69 -23.19
CA SER A 409 13.08 -0.29 -23.30
C SER A 409 12.37 -0.49 -21.96
N PRO A 410 11.02 -0.52 -21.90
CA PRO A 410 10.25 -0.82 -20.69
C PRO A 410 10.51 -2.22 -20.14
N ALA A 411 11.10 -3.11 -20.94
CA ALA A 411 11.44 -4.47 -20.52
C ALA A 411 12.68 -4.51 -19.62
N ARG A 412 13.49 -3.45 -19.59
CA ARG A 412 14.72 -3.37 -18.79
C ARG A 412 14.51 -2.38 -17.63
N PRO A 413 15.05 -2.68 -16.43
CA PRO A 413 15.06 -1.71 -15.35
C PRO A 413 15.93 -0.50 -15.75
N ILE A 414 15.59 0.67 -15.21
CA ILE A 414 16.34 1.91 -15.47
C ILE A 414 16.82 2.48 -14.15
N ILE A 415 18.10 2.84 -14.08
CA ILE A 415 18.66 3.58 -12.96
C ILE A 415 18.96 5.00 -13.43
N VAL A 416 18.35 5.99 -12.78
CA VAL A 416 18.51 7.41 -13.10
C VAL A 416 19.37 8.09 -12.06
N TYR A 417 20.33 8.90 -12.50
CA TYR A 417 21.15 9.73 -11.64
C TYR A 417 21.40 11.12 -12.25
N ASP A 418 22.07 12.00 -11.50
CA ASP A 418 22.42 13.36 -11.92
C ASP A 418 23.82 13.76 -11.36
N GLY A 419 24.25 14.99 -11.57
CA GLY A 419 25.52 15.54 -11.10
C GLY A 419 25.55 15.85 -9.60
N PHE A 420 24.39 16.08 -8.98
CA PHE A 420 24.31 16.49 -7.56
C PHE A 420 23.09 15.89 -6.88
N SER A 421 23.28 15.16 -5.78
CA SER A 421 22.18 14.45 -5.13
C SER A 421 22.25 14.42 -3.61
N SER A 422 23.43 14.55 -2.99
CA SER A 422 23.56 14.61 -1.52
C SER A 422 24.76 15.41 -1.03
N HIS A 423 24.69 16.01 0.17
CA HIS A 423 25.86 16.62 0.81
C HIS A 423 26.96 15.61 1.19
N ARG A 424 26.66 14.31 1.30
CA ARG A 424 27.70 13.28 1.49
C ARG A 424 28.54 13.14 0.22
N ALA A 425 27.89 13.19 -0.94
CA ALA A 425 28.54 13.30 -2.24
C ALA A 425 29.23 14.67 -2.41
N ALA A 426 28.67 15.73 -1.82
CA ALA A 426 29.26 17.08 -1.78
C ALA A 426 30.41 17.27 -0.77
N PHE A 427 30.74 16.31 0.11
CA PHE A 427 31.82 16.51 1.10
C PHE A 427 33.20 16.63 0.44
N VAL A 428 33.36 15.98 -0.73
CA VAL A 428 34.51 16.17 -1.63
C VAL A 428 34.58 17.60 -2.19
N TRP A 429 33.46 18.32 -2.19
CA TRP A 429 33.28 19.62 -2.82
C TRP A 429 33.27 20.78 -1.82
N THR A 430 32.71 20.58 -0.62
CA THR A 430 32.51 21.63 0.38
C THR A 430 33.78 22.11 1.06
N ALA A 431 34.91 21.42 0.92
CA ALA A 431 36.20 21.94 1.42
C ALA A 431 36.66 23.21 0.67
N ALA A 432 36.10 23.51 -0.50
CA ALA A 432 36.48 24.65 -1.36
C ALA A 432 35.40 25.75 -1.49
N ALA A 433 34.18 25.54 -0.97
CA ALA A 433 33.03 26.41 -1.23
C ALA A 433 32.82 27.50 -0.16
N THR A 434 32.77 28.77 -0.56
CA THR A 434 32.37 29.88 0.33
C THR A 434 30.85 29.90 0.57
N ARG A 435 30.40 30.55 1.65
CA ARG A 435 28.97 30.72 1.99
C ARG A 435 28.12 31.36 0.86
N GLU A 436 28.74 32.11 -0.05
CA GLU A 436 28.07 32.72 -1.21
C GLU A 436 27.90 31.73 -2.36
N PHE A 437 28.83 30.78 -2.54
CA PHE A 437 28.74 29.69 -3.51
C PHE A 437 27.59 28.72 -3.21
N GLN A 438 27.29 28.49 -1.92
CA GLN A 438 26.15 27.67 -1.50
C GLN A 438 24.77 28.25 -1.83
N ARG A 439 24.67 29.55 -2.15
CA ARG A 439 23.38 30.20 -2.44
C ARG A 439 22.94 30.10 -3.91
N GLY A 440 23.83 29.72 -4.81
CA GLY A 440 23.56 29.66 -6.26
C GLY A 440 23.61 28.25 -6.86
N ILE A 441 23.83 27.21 -6.04
CA ILE A 441 23.93 25.83 -6.49
C ILE A 441 22.74 25.03 -5.98
N ASP A 442 22.07 24.44 -6.94
CA ASP A 442 20.90 23.58 -6.78
C ASP A 442 21.35 22.20 -6.28
N PHE A 443 21.53 22.06 -4.97
CA PHE A 443 21.92 20.79 -4.35
C PHE A 443 20.69 19.86 -4.18
N GLY A 444 20.53 18.92 -5.12
CA GLY A 444 19.65 17.77 -4.94
C GLY A 444 19.32 17.06 -6.24
N ALA A 445 18.82 15.82 -6.13
CA ALA A 445 18.56 14.93 -7.27
C ALA A 445 17.32 15.35 -8.11
N TRP A 446 17.12 16.65 -8.32
CA TRP A 446 15.87 17.19 -8.87
C TRP A 446 15.71 16.88 -10.35
N ARG A 447 16.79 16.94 -11.13
CA ARG A 447 16.75 16.54 -12.56
C ARG A 447 16.55 15.03 -12.70
N ALA A 448 17.23 14.24 -11.87
CA ALA A 448 16.99 12.79 -11.82
C ALA A 448 15.55 12.45 -11.44
N ALA A 449 14.96 13.15 -10.46
CA ALA A 449 13.56 12.95 -10.07
C ALA A 449 12.56 13.37 -11.16
N PHE A 450 12.87 14.42 -11.93
CA PHE A 450 12.11 14.78 -13.11
C PHE A 450 12.14 13.65 -14.15
N VAL A 451 13.34 13.17 -14.53
CA VAL A 451 13.50 12.11 -15.54
C VAL A 451 12.85 10.82 -15.05
N TRP A 452 13.02 10.47 -13.77
CA TRP A 452 12.33 9.36 -13.11
C TRP A 452 10.81 9.49 -13.28
N THR A 453 10.24 10.67 -13.01
CA THR A 453 8.79 10.88 -13.15
C THR A 453 8.34 10.74 -14.59
N ALA A 454 9.10 11.27 -15.55
CA ALA A 454 8.82 11.14 -16.98
C ALA A 454 8.83 9.66 -17.42
N LEU A 455 9.81 8.88 -16.96
CA LEU A 455 9.89 7.43 -17.20
C LEU A 455 8.68 6.69 -16.60
N ARG A 456 8.30 6.99 -15.35
CA ARG A 456 7.13 6.38 -14.70
C ARG A 456 5.84 6.71 -15.44
N ARG A 457 5.66 7.95 -15.90
CA ARG A 457 4.52 8.39 -16.72
C ARG A 457 4.50 7.69 -18.08
N ALA A 458 5.66 7.39 -18.64
CA ALA A 458 5.84 6.63 -19.88
C ALA A 458 5.77 5.10 -19.70
N ASN A 459 5.40 4.62 -18.49
CA ASN A 459 5.25 3.20 -18.14
C ASN A 459 6.57 2.39 -18.14
N PHE A 460 7.68 3.02 -17.71
CA PHE A 460 8.95 2.35 -17.45
C PHE A 460 9.12 2.07 -15.95
N SER A 461 9.90 1.02 -15.63
CA SER A 461 10.44 0.85 -14.28
C SER A 461 11.69 1.70 -14.13
N ALA A 462 11.75 2.51 -13.06
CA ALA A 462 12.87 3.39 -12.83
C ALA A 462 13.17 3.51 -11.33
N GLU A 463 14.46 3.54 -11.01
CA GLU A 463 15.03 3.76 -9.69
C GLU A 463 15.88 5.02 -9.71
N LEU A 464 15.98 5.71 -8.57
CA LEU A 464 16.83 6.90 -8.44
C LEU A 464 18.07 6.55 -7.62
N TYR A 465 19.26 6.79 -8.19
CA TYR A 465 20.53 6.60 -7.49
C TYR A 465 20.94 7.87 -6.74
N PHE A 466 20.84 7.84 -5.39
CA PHE A 466 21.13 8.98 -4.51
C PHE A 466 22.59 9.35 -4.40
N GLY A 467 23.50 8.43 -4.68
CA GLY A 467 24.93 8.74 -4.72
C GLY A 467 25.29 9.66 -5.87
N ALA A 468 24.63 9.41 -6.99
CA ALA A 468 24.78 10.09 -8.25
C ALA A 468 26.25 10.21 -8.70
N TRP A 469 26.57 11.17 -9.58
CA TRP A 469 27.92 11.29 -10.12
C TRP A 469 29.01 11.42 -9.04
N PRO A 470 28.85 12.22 -7.96
CA PRO A 470 29.98 12.43 -7.05
C PRO A 470 30.29 11.23 -6.16
N GLU A 471 29.30 10.43 -5.74
CA GLU A 471 29.59 9.16 -5.04
C GLU A 471 30.28 8.17 -5.99
N TRP A 472 29.83 8.09 -7.24
CA TRP A 472 30.43 7.22 -8.25
C TRP A 472 31.87 7.61 -8.56
N LEU A 473 32.12 8.90 -8.78
CA LEU A 473 33.44 9.47 -9.06
C LEU A 473 34.47 9.07 -8.00
N VAL A 474 34.05 9.04 -6.73
CA VAL A 474 34.92 8.76 -5.58
C VAL A 474 35.11 7.26 -5.36
N ARG A 475 34.04 6.48 -5.43
CA ARG A 475 34.04 5.07 -5.00
C ARG A 475 34.26 4.06 -6.12
N ALA A 476 33.84 4.37 -7.35
CA ALA A 476 33.89 3.41 -8.45
C ALA A 476 35.33 3.20 -8.96
N PRO A 477 35.64 2.04 -9.56
CA PRO A 477 36.87 1.84 -10.33
C PRO A 477 36.98 2.83 -11.50
N ASP A 478 38.20 3.28 -11.83
CA ASP A 478 38.42 4.31 -12.85
C ASP A 478 37.96 3.88 -14.26
N HIS A 479 38.05 2.59 -14.57
CA HIS A 479 37.57 2.07 -15.86
C HIS A 479 36.05 2.16 -16.02
N LEU A 480 35.27 2.42 -14.97
CA LEU A 480 33.81 2.63 -15.05
C LEU A 480 33.44 4.13 -15.06
N LYS A 481 34.44 5.01 -15.08
CA LYS A 481 34.27 6.46 -15.18
C LYS A 481 34.60 6.88 -16.61
N VAL A 482 33.81 7.81 -17.15
CA VAL A 482 34.14 8.51 -18.38
C VAL A 482 34.36 9.97 -18.00
N ILE A 483 35.62 10.36 -17.98
CA ILE A 483 36.08 11.71 -17.72
C ILE A 483 36.90 12.09 -18.96
N PRO A 484 36.61 13.21 -19.63
CA PRO A 484 37.40 13.63 -20.78
C PRO A 484 38.84 13.93 -20.38
N ASP A 485 39.78 13.60 -21.26
CA ASP A 485 41.14 14.11 -21.15
C ASP A 485 41.09 15.63 -21.39
N ASN A 486 41.49 16.40 -20.37
CA ASN A 486 41.57 17.87 -20.45
C ASN A 486 42.74 18.34 -21.31
#